data_AF-A0A947ABZ1-F1
#
_entry.id   AF-A0A947ABZ1-F1
#
_cell.length_a   1.000
_cell.length_b   1.000
_cell.length_c   1.000
_cell.angle_alpha   90.00
_cell.angle_beta   90.00
_cell.angle_gamma   90.00
#
_symmetry.space_group_name_H-M   'P 1'
#
loop_
_entity.id
_entity.type
_entity.pdbx_description
1 polymer ?
#
loop_
_entity_poly.entity_id
_entity_poly.type
_entity_poly.pdbx_seq_one_letter_code
_entity_poly.pdbx_strand_id
1 'polypeptide(L)'
;MDRSIFSVKAQICLLKFIAYLLMFLVAVMLTGCKDREEVTFPDPIKPVKLFTVQAGLEHLTTSLPGRVRAARRSELSFKVSGPLEKLPADEGQVVKKGDLIAQILPRDFQTAISEAKARVLEAEQQYQRYKELYSRRQVSKADFDRYRASRD
;
A
#
# COMPACT_ATOMS: atom_id res chain seq x y z
N MET A 1 -87.05 64.87 -81.02
CA MET A 1 -87.67 64.35 -79.78
C MET A 1 -87.09 62.97 -79.53
N ASP A 2 -86.29 62.67 -78.50
CA ASP A 2 -85.79 63.45 -77.38
C ASP A 2 -84.50 62.72 -76.91
N ARG A 3 -83.33 63.36 -77.04
CA ARG A 3 -81.98 62.75 -76.88
C ARG A 3 -81.52 62.67 -75.41
N SER A 4 -82.42 62.91 -74.45
CA SER A 4 -82.13 63.10 -73.02
C SER A 4 -82.32 61.84 -72.15
N ILE A 5 -83.00 60.80 -72.64
CA ILE A 5 -83.30 59.56 -71.86
C ILE A 5 -82.15 58.54 -71.88
N PHE A 6 -81.26 58.60 -72.88
CA PHE A 6 -80.21 57.58 -73.09
C PHE A 6 -79.00 57.73 -72.15
N SER A 7 -78.75 58.93 -71.61
CA SER A 7 -77.59 59.21 -70.74
C SER A 7 -77.75 58.62 -69.33
N VAL A 8 -78.99 58.57 -68.82
CA VAL A 8 -79.27 58.17 -67.43
C VAL A 8 -79.19 56.64 -67.26
N LYS A 9 -79.65 55.86 -68.25
CA LYS A 9 -79.55 54.39 -68.23
C LYS A 9 -78.10 53.89 -68.33
N ALA A 10 -77.23 54.59 -69.06
CA ALA A 10 -75.81 54.25 -69.19
C ALA A 10 -75.02 54.54 -67.91
N GLN A 11 -75.28 55.67 -67.23
CA GLN A 11 -74.64 55.99 -65.94
C GLN A 11 -75.07 55.03 -64.80
N ILE A 12 -76.34 54.61 -64.76
CA ILE A 12 -76.83 53.64 -63.76
C ILE A 12 -76.28 52.23 -64.02
N CYS A 13 -76.09 51.85 -65.29
CA CYS A 13 -75.51 50.56 -65.68
C CYS A 13 -74.02 50.47 -65.31
N LEU A 14 -73.25 51.54 -65.55
CA LEU A 14 -71.82 51.61 -65.25
C LEU A 14 -71.55 51.64 -63.73
N LEU A 15 -72.39 52.33 -62.95
CA LEU A 15 -72.30 52.36 -61.49
C LEU A 15 -72.65 51.00 -60.85
N LYS A 16 -73.64 50.29 -61.40
CA LYS A 16 -73.99 48.92 -60.97
C LYS A 16 -72.86 47.93 -61.29
N PHE A 17 -72.19 48.08 -62.43
CA PHE A 17 -71.06 47.24 -62.82
C PHE A 17 -69.83 47.46 -61.92
N ILE A 18 -69.55 48.71 -61.57
CA ILE A 18 -68.48 49.06 -60.61
C ILE A 18 -68.84 48.54 -59.20
N ALA A 19 -70.09 48.66 -58.77
CA ALA A 19 -70.53 48.12 -57.48
C ALA A 19 -70.43 46.58 -57.43
N TYR A 20 -70.79 45.89 -58.52
CA TYR A 20 -70.65 44.42 -58.63
C TYR A 20 -69.18 43.99 -58.64
N LEU A 21 -68.31 44.73 -59.33
CA LEU A 21 -66.87 44.47 -59.38
C LEU A 21 -66.21 44.74 -58.01
N LEU A 22 -66.61 45.81 -57.31
CA LEU A 22 -66.11 46.10 -55.97
C LEU A 22 -66.61 45.07 -54.94
N MET A 23 -67.84 44.58 -55.06
CA MET A 23 -68.38 43.50 -54.23
C MET A 23 -67.67 42.15 -54.50
N PHE A 24 -67.34 41.85 -55.76
CA PHE A 24 -66.56 40.67 -56.13
C PHE A 24 -65.11 40.75 -55.63
N LEU A 25 -64.48 41.93 -55.70
CA LEU A 25 -63.12 42.15 -55.18
C LEU A 25 -63.05 41.96 -53.66
N VAL A 26 -64.06 42.42 -52.92
CA VAL A 26 -64.16 42.21 -51.47
C VAL A 26 -64.35 40.72 -51.15
N ALA A 27 -65.18 40.00 -51.91
CA ALA A 27 -65.37 38.55 -51.70
C ALA A 27 -64.08 37.74 -51.90
N VAL A 28 -63.22 38.13 -52.86
CA VAL A 28 -61.91 37.47 -53.09
C VAL A 28 -60.92 37.76 -51.96
N MET A 29 -60.98 38.95 -51.35
CA MET A 29 -60.09 39.31 -50.24
C MET A 29 -60.41 38.54 -48.93
N LEU A 30 -61.60 37.94 -48.80
CA LEU A 30 -61.97 37.16 -47.61
C LEU A 30 -61.55 35.68 -47.67
N THR A 31 -61.08 35.15 -48.81
CA THR A 31 -60.68 33.72 -48.92
C THR A 31 -59.25 33.40 -48.43
N GLY A 32 -58.57 34.34 -47.76
CA GLY A 32 -57.17 34.20 -47.34
C GLY A 32 -56.92 33.61 -45.94
N CYS A 33 -57.94 33.52 -45.07
CA CYS A 33 -57.78 32.91 -43.75
C CYS A 33 -58.15 31.43 -43.80
N LYS A 34 -57.15 30.57 -44.01
CA LYS A 34 -57.24 29.14 -43.73
C LYS A 34 -56.07 28.77 -42.83
N ASP A 35 -56.37 28.37 -41.60
CA ASP A 35 -55.39 27.91 -40.63
C ASP A 35 -54.54 26.79 -41.23
N ARG A 36 -53.22 26.99 -41.14
CA ARG A 36 -52.21 26.05 -41.63
C ARG A 36 -52.02 25.01 -40.53
N GLU A 37 -52.58 23.82 -40.72
CA GLU A 37 -52.25 22.66 -39.88
C GLU A 37 -50.74 22.38 -40.00
N GLU A 38 -50.01 22.63 -38.92
CA GLU A 38 -48.64 22.16 -38.76
C GLU A 38 -48.69 20.64 -38.57
N VAL A 39 -48.26 19.91 -39.59
CA VAL A 39 -48.07 18.46 -39.52
C VAL A 39 -46.97 18.19 -38.50
N THR A 40 -47.37 17.85 -37.27
CA THR A 40 -46.45 17.35 -36.24
C THR A 40 -46.11 15.91 -36.59
N PHE A 41 -44.94 15.69 -37.17
CA PHE A 41 -44.40 14.34 -37.32
C PHE A 41 -44.04 13.82 -35.91
N PRO A 42 -44.50 12.62 -35.51
CA PRO A 42 -44.01 12.02 -34.27
C PRO A 42 -42.50 11.82 -34.41
N ASP A 43 -41.74 12.37 -33.47
CA ASP A 43 -40.28 12.23 -33.46
C ASP A 43 -39.90 10.75 -33.58
N PRO A 44 -39.02 10.37 -34.52
CA PRO A 44 -38.65 8.98 -34.69
C PRO A 44 -37.94 8.49 -33.42
N ILE A 45 -38.46 7.42 -32.82
CA ILE A 45 -37.87 6.78 -31.65
C ILE A 45 -36.48 6.28 -32.04
N LYS A 46 -35.44 6.93 -31.52
CA LYS A 46 -34.04 6.56 -31.76
C LYS A 46 -33.63 5.51 -30.74
N PRO A 47 -33.42 4.23 -31.11
CA PRO A 47 -32.98 3.23 -30.16
C PRO A 47 -31.56 3.56 -29.69
N VAL A 48 -31.41 3.72 -28.37
CA VAL A 48 -30.12 3.92 -27.72
C VAL A 48 -29.75 2.68 -26.93
N LYS A 49 -28.47 2.31 -26.96
CA LYS A 49 -27.96 1.22 -26.13
C LYS A 49 -27.82 1.74 -24.69
N LEU A 50 -28.57 1.15 -23.78
CA LEU A 50 -28.44 1.40 -22.35
C LEU A 50 -27.64 0.28 -21.70
N PHE A 51 -26.84 0.63 -20.71
CA PHE A 51 -26.22 -0.32 -19.79
C PHE A 51 -26.47 0.16 -18.36
N THR A 52 -26.85 -0.75 -17.48
CA THR A 52 -27.05 -0.46 -16.06
C THR A 52 -25.69 -0.50 -15.37
N VAL A 53 -25.27 0.63 -14.79
CA VAL A 53 -24.05 0.67 -13.98
C VAL A 53 -24.40 0.21 -12.57
N GLN A 54 -23.91 -0.96 -12.17
CA GLN A 54 -23.86 -1.32 -10.76
C GLN A 54 -22.62 -0.68 -10.11
N ALA A 55 -22.80 -0.05 -8.96
CA ALA A 55 -21.70 0.36 -8.11
C ALA A 55 -21.05 -0.90 -7.50
N GLY A 56 -20.06 -1.45 -8.20
CA GLY A 56 -19.13 -2.41 -7.62
C GLY A 56 -18.02 -1.65 -6.89
N LEU A 57 -17.75 -2.00 -5.64
CA LEU A 57 -16.49 -1.64 -4.99
C LEU A 57 -15.38 -2.47 -5.65
N GLU A 58 -14.87 -2.02 -6.80
CA GLU A 58 -13.67 -2.60 -7.38
C GLU A 58 -12.47 -2.18 -6.52
N HIS A 59 -11.93 -3.14 -5.78
CA HIS A 59 -10.66 -2.94 -5.09
C HIS A 59 -9.53 -2.96 -6.12
N LEU A 60 -8.93 -1.80 -6.38
CA LEU A 60 -7.67 -1.71 -7.14
C LEU A 60 -6.62 -2.55 -6.43
N THR A 61 -6.33 -3.73 -6.98
CA THR A 61 -5.31 -4.64 -6.47
C THR A 61 -4.08 -4.54 -7.35
N THR A 62 -2.97 -4.07 -6.77
CA THR A 62 -1.69 -3.97 -7.48
C THR A 62 -0.80 -5.13 -7.07
N SER A 63 -0.38 -5.94 -8.05
CA SER A 63 0.64 -6.97 -7.83
C SER A 63 2.03 -6.39 -8.01
N LEU A 64 2.85 -6.50 -6.97
CA LEU A 64 4.24 -6.00 -6.96
C LEU A 64 5.19 -7.21 -6.91
N PRO A 65 6.18 -7.31 -7.82
CA PRO A 65 7.18 -8.35 -7.73
C PRO A 65 8.07 -8.11 -6.51
N GLY A 66 8.24 -9.14 -5.68
CA GLY A 66 9.07 -9.11 -4.49
C GLY A 66 9.98 -10.34 -4.42
N ARG A 67 11.10 -10.22 -3.71
CA ARG A 67 11.96 -11.37 -3.38
C ARG A 67 11.96 -11.58 -1.88
N VAL A 68 11.81 -12.83 -1.46
CA VAL A 68 11.94 -13.22 -0.06
C VAL A 68 13.42 -13.30 0.29
N ARG A 69 13.80 -12.77 1.45
CA ARG A 69 15.13 -12.92 2.05
C ARG A 69 14.99 -13.39 3.48
N ALA A 70 16.03 -14.04 3.99
CA ALA A 70 16.08 -14.46 5.39
C ALA A 70 15.97 -13.22 6.30
N ALA A 71 15.06 -13.26 7.28
CA ALA A 71 14.87 -12.17 8.23
C ALA A 71 16.12 -11.93 9.09
N ARG A 72 16.86 -13.00 9.39
CA ARG A 72 18.16 -12.95 10.07
C ARG A 72 19.08 -14.00 9.46
N ARG A 73 20.35 -13.63 9.27
CA ARG A 73 21.42 -14.53 8.84
C ARG A 73 22.53 -14.44 9.87
N SER A 74 23.00 -15.59 10.34
CA SER A 74 24.10 -15.71 11.28
C SER A 74 25.20 -16.52 10.63
N GLU A 75 26.39 -15.96 10.59
CA GLU A 75 27.62 -16.64 10.17
C GLU A 75 28.30 -17.16 11.44
N LEU A 76 28.53 -18.46 11.52
CA LEU A 76 29.07 -19.12 12.71
C LEU A 76 30.56 -19.32 12.56
N SER A 77 31.34 -18.93 13.57
CA SER A 77 32.77 -19.13 13.66
C SER A 77 33.19 -19.43 15.09
N PHE A 78 34.36 -20.07 15.24
CA PHE A 78 34.93 -20.31 16.55
C PHE A 78 35.59 -19.05 17.10
N LYS A 79 35.41 -18.80 18.40
CA LYS A 79 36.06 -17.69 19.11
C LYS A 79 37.55 -17.92 19.39
N VAL A 80 37.98 -19.17 19.31
CA VAL A 80 39.35 -19.61 19.61
C VAL A 80 39.82 -20.52 18.50
N SER A 81 41.13 -20.51 18.26
CA SER A 81 41.78 -21.39 17.30
C SER A 81 41.99 -22.78 17.93
N GLY A 82 41.84 -23.82 17.12
CA GLY A 82 42.10 -25.19 17.54
C GLY A 82 41.70 -26.21 16.48
N PRO A 83 42.16 -27.48 16.61
CA PRO A 83 41.74 -28.55 15.73
C PRO A 83 40.27 -28.91 15.99
N LEU A 84 39.55 -29.24 14.91
CA LEU A 84 38.17 -29.70 14.97
C LEU A 84 38.12 -31.14 15.51
N GLU A 85 37.30 -31.38 16.52
CA GLU A 85 37.07 -32.71 17.09
C GLU A 85 35.84 -33.37 16.44
N LYS A 86 34.73 -32.64 16.35
CA LYS A 86 33.45 -33.16 15.82
C LYS A 86 32.67 -32.09 15.05
N LEU A 87 31.96 -32.53 14.02
CA LEU A 87 30.99 -31.73 13.25
C LEU A 87 29.71 -32.56 13.06
N PRO A 88 28.84 -32.63 14.08
CA PRO A 88 27.62 -33.44 14.02
C PRO A 88 26.48 -32.81 13.22
N ALA A 89 26.57 -31.54 12.81
CA ALA A 89 25.52 -30.88 12.05
C ALA A 89 25.67 -31.12 10.54
N ASP A 90 24.55 -31.49 9.90
CA ASP A 90 24.47 -31.74 8.46
C ASP A 90 23.99 -30.50 7.68
N GLU A 91 24.32 -30.46 6.39
CA GLU A 91 23.87 -29.41 5.49
C GLU A 91 22.34 -29.41 5.33
N GLY A 92 21.71 -28.23 5.47
CA GLY A 92 20.26 -28.09 5.39
C GLY A 92 19.49 -28.53 6.66
N GLN A 93 20.18 -29.00 7.69
CA GLN A 93 19.57 -29.38 8.96
C GLN A 93 18.96 -28.16 9.67
N VAL A 94 17.74 -28.34 10.20
CA VAL A 94 17.12 -27.33 11.06
C VAL A 94 17.69 -27.45 12.48
N VAL A 95 18.32 -26.37 12.94
CA VAL A 95 18.97 -26.30 14.26
C VAL A 95 18.31 -25.25 15.15
N LYS A 96 18.30 -25.49 16.45
CA LYS A 96 17.77 -24.59 17.47
C LYS A 96 18.92 -23.90 18.21
N LYS A 97 18.57 -22.83 18.94
CA LYS A 97 19.53 -22.13 19.79
C LYS A 97 20.05 -23.07 20.88
N GLY A 98 21.37 -23.25 20.91
CA GLY A 98 22.06 -24.09 21.89
C GLY A 98 22.46 -25.46 21.35
N ASP A 99 22.04 -25.83 20.13
CA ASP A 99 22.44 -27.08 19.52
C ASP A 99 23.94 -27.09 19.19
N LEU A 100 24.57 -28.25 19.38
CA LEU A 100 25.98 -28.44 19.08
C LEU A 100 26.16 -28.55 17.56
N ILE A 101 26.72 -27.51 16.96
CA ILE A 101 27.05 -27.49 15.52
C ILE A 101 28.41 -28.14 15.28
N ALA A 102 29.40 -27.73 16.06
CA ALA A 102 30.78 -28.18 15.93
C ALA A 102 31.53 -28.07 17.25
N GLN A 103 32.49 -28.96 17.48
CA GLN A 103 33.30 -29.04 18.69
C GLN A 103 34.78 -29.02 18.33
N ILE A 104 35.53 -28.11 18.95
CA ILE A 104 37.01 -28.11 18.91
C ILE A 104 37.57 -29.04 19.98
N LEU A 105 38.77 -29.57 19.76
CA LEU A 105 39.44 -30.43 20.72
C LEU A 105 39.73 -29.67 22.04
N PRO A 106 39.18 -30.10 23.19
CA PRO A 106 39.26 -29.32 24.42
C PRO A 106 40.51 -29.58 25.26
N ARG A 107 41.40 -30.50 24.86
CA ARG A 107 42.50 -31.02 25.68
C ARG A 107 43.37 -29.91 26.28
N ASP A 108 43.85 -28.99 25.44
CA ASP A 108 44.76 -27.93 25.90
C ASP A 108 44.03 -26.92 26.80
N PHE A 109 42.75 -26.66 26.51
CA PHE A 109 41.91 -25.81 27.35
C PHE A 109 41.61 -26.45 28.71
N GLN A 110 41.37 -27.77 28.75
CA GLN A 110 41.17 -28.50 30.00
C GLN A 110 42.43 -28.47 30.86
N THR A 111 43.61 -28.66 30.26
CA THR A 111 44.89 -28.52 30.95
C THR A 111 45.05 -27.11 31.52
N ALA A 112 44.85 -26.06 30.70
CA ALA A 112 44.95 -24.67 31.15
C ALA A 112 43.99 -24.34 32.30
N ILE A 113 42.75 -24.86 32.25
CA ILE A 113 41.78 -24.72 33.33
C ILE A 113 42.26 -25.43 34.59
N SER A 114 42.80 -26.65 34.47
CA SER A 114 43.31 -27.41 35.61
C SER A 114 44.48 -26.71 36.30
N GLU A 115 45.41 -26.15 35.52
CA GLU A 115 46.53 -25.38 36.03
C GLU A 115 46.07 -24.08 36.71
N ALA A 116 45.13 -23.36 36.11
CA ALA A 116 44.58 -22.15 36.70
C ALA A 116 43.86 -22.44 38.03
N LYS A 117 43.08 -23.54 38.08
CA LYS A 117 42.45 -24.01 39.33
C LYS A 117 43.48 -24.39 40.38
N ALA A 118 44.57 -25.06 40.01
CA ALA A 118 45.65 -25.41 40.94
C ALA A 118 46.32 -24.15 41.51
N ARG A 119 46.60 -23.15 40.68
CA ARG A 119 47.17 -21.86 41.13
C ARG A 119 46.25 -21.12 42.11
N VAL A 120 44.94 -21.09 41.83
CA VAL A 120 43.95 -20.47 42.73
C VAL A 120 43.87 -21.22 44.05
N LEU A 121 43.85 -22.56 44.01
CA LEU A 121 43.83 -23.39 45.22
C LEU A 121 45.09 -23.18 46.06
N GLU A 122 46.27 -23.14 45.42
CA GLU A 122 47.52 -22.86 46.10
C GLU A 122 47.47 -21.48 46.78
N ALA A 123 47.08 -20.43 46.06
CA ALA A 123 46.96 -19.08 46.61
C ALA A 123 45.99 -19.03 47.81
N GLU A 124 44.86 -19.74 47.73
CA GLU A 124 43.90 -19.84 48.84
C GLU A 124 44.51 -20.56 50.06
N GLN A 125 45.20 -21.68 49.86
CA GLN A 125 45.86 -22.41 50.95
C GLN A 125 46.95 -21.57 51.62
N GLN A 126 47.75 -20.85 50.82
CA GLN A 126 48.76 -19.92 51.35
C GLN A 126 48.08 -18.81 52.15
N TYR A 127 47.02 -18.20 51.62
CA TYR A 127 46.27 -17.17 52.34
C TYR A 127 45.71 -17.68 53.68
N GLN A 128 45.06 -18.85 53.70
CA GLN A 128 44.52 -19.42 54.94
C GLN A 128 45.62 -19.73 55.96
N ARG A 129 46.75 -20.27 55.51
CA ARG A 129 47.92 -20.50 56.38
C ARG A 129 48.44 -19.21 56.99
N TYR A 130 48.64 -18.17 56.17
CA TYR A 130 49.14 -16.88 56.66
C TYR A 130 48.11 -16.12 57.49
N LYS A 131 46.82 -16.31 57.25
CA LYS A 131 45.74 -15.79 58.08
C LYS A 131 45.80 -16.39 59.50
N GLU A 132 46.02 -17.69 59.62
CA GLU A 132 46.18 -18.36 60.91
C GLU A 132 47.48 -17.94 61.62
N LEU A 133 48.59 -17.85 60.90
CA LEU A 133 49.85 -17.37 61.49
C LEU A 133 49.75 -15.91 61.94
N TYR A 134 49.04 -15.07 61.20
CA TYR A 134 48.82 -13.66 61.55
C TYR A 134 47.95 -13.53 62.80
N SER A 135 46.90 -14.35 62.94
CA SER A 135 46.06 -14.35 64.15
C SER A 135 46.85 -14.77 65.40
N ARG A 136 47.84 -15.64 65.24
CA ARG A 136 48.80 -16.05 66.27
C ARG A 136 49.98 -15.07 66.46
N ARG A 137 50.01 -13.94 65.73
CA ARG A 137 51.11 -12.95 65.71
C ARG A 137 52.50 -13.52 65.32
N GLN A 138 52.53 -14.55 64.47
CA GLN A 138 53.76 -15.26 64.07
C GLN A 138 54.34 -14.79 62.72
N VAL A 139 53.66 -13.89 62.00
CA VAL A 139 54.09 -13.35 60.70
C VAL A 139 53.88 -11.84 60.63
N SER A 140 54.61 -11.15 59.75
CA SER A 140 54.49 -9.71 59.55
C SER A 140 53.19 -9.35 58.82
N LYS A 141 52.71 -8.11 59.00
CA LYS A 141 51.56 -7.59 58.26
C LYS A 141 51.82 -7.55 56.75
N ALA A 142 53.05 -7.24 56.35
CA ALA A 142 53.46 -7.20 54.94
C ALA A 142 53.35 -8.58 54.28
N ASP A 143 53.74 -9.64 54.99
CA ASP A 143 53.61 -11.01 54.48
C ASP A 143 52.14 -11.43 54.36
N PHE A 144 51.31 -11.13 55.35
CA PHE A 144 49.87 -11.40 55.28
C PHE A 144 49.21 -10.67 54.11
N ASP A 145 49.49 -9.38 53.93
CA ASP A 145 48.92 -8.57 52.86
C ASP A 145 49.39 -9.06 51.46
N ARG A 146 50.61 -9.62 51.35
CA ARG A 146 51.11 -10.23 50.11
C ARG A 146 50.29 -11.43 49.67
N TYR A 147 50.01 -12.37 50.58
CA TYR A 147 49.24 -13.57 50.25
C TYR A 147 47.74 -13.31 50.13
N ARG A 148 47.25 -12.26 50.80
CA ARG A 148 45.90 -11.73 50.56
C ARG A 148 45.77 -11.18 49.14
N ALA A 149 46.74 -10.38 48.70
CA ALA A 149 46.73 -9.79 47.35
C ALA A 149 46.93 -10.82 46.24
N SER A 150 47.62 -11.94 46.48
CA SER A 150 47.78 -13.01 45.47
C SER A 150 46.54 -13.89 45.28
N ARG A 151 45.59 -13.85 46.23
CA ARG A 151 44.33 -14.59 46.15
C ARG A 151 43.27 -13.82 45.35
N ASP A 152 43.23 -12.49 45.55
CA ASP A 152 42.27 -11.56 44.96
C ASP A 152 42.62 -11.20 43.51
#